data_AF-A0A3F2V901-F1
#
_entry.id   AF-A0A3F2V901-F1
#
_cell.length_a   1.000
_cell.length_b   1.000
_cell.length_c   1.000
_cell.angle_alpha   90.00
_cell.angle_beta   90.00
_cell.angle_gamma   90.00
#
_symmetry.space_group_name_H-M   'P 1'
#
loop_
_entity.id
_entity.type
_entity.pdbx_description
1 polymer ?
#
loop_
_entity_poly.entity_id
_entity_poly.type
_entity_poly.pdbx_seq_one_letter_code
_entity_poly.pdbx_strand_id
1 'polypeptide(L)'
;MLGANGTKTASKTLWKGKGKERIDVENPNPGQRPGQVHYQDNKNNKYLYDPETKSFPNAPKSVNKMLSDKKFRAAIDKAMTKYLGE
;
A
#
# COMPACT_ATOMS: atom_id res chain seq x y z
N MET A 1 5.94 13.75 -6.60
CA MET A 1 5.13 13.51 -5.37
C MET A 1 4.25 12.30 -5.64
N LEU A 2 4.36 11.24 -4.82
CA LEU A 2 3.60 10.00 -5.01
C LEU A 2 2.09 10.28 -5.03
N GLY A 3 1.35 9.75 -5.98
CA GLY A 3 -0.10 9.89 -6.04
C GLY A 3 -0.61 11.13 -6.78
N ALA A 4 0.28 11.99 -7.30
CA ALA A 4 -0.12 13.29 -7.86
C ALA A 4 -1.05 13.16 -9.09
N ASN A 5 -0.84 12.13 -9.91
CA ASN A 5 -1.67 11.83 -11.09
C ASN A 5 -2.78 10.81 -10.77
N GLY A 6 -2.93 10.43 -9.51
CA GLY A 6 -3.85 9.41 -9.03
C GLY A 6 -5.26 9.93 -8.75
N THR A 7 -6.14 9.00 -8.36
CA THR A 7 -7.52 9.31 -8.01
C THR A 7 -7.63 9.73 -6.54
N LYS A 8 -8.38 10.81 -6.26
CA LYS A 8 -8.69 11.23 -4.89
C LYS A 8 -9.39 10.11 -4.11
N THR A 9 -8.71 9.58 -3.10
CA THR A 9 -9.13 8.40 -2.34
C THR A 9 -8.87 8.64 -0.86
N ALA A 10 -9.92 8.65 -0.02
CA ALA A 10 -9.73 8.81 1.42
C ALA A 10 -8.97 7.62 2.00
N SER A 11 -9.55 6.43 1.93
CA SER A 11 -8.88 5.15 2.21
C SER A 11 -9.62 4.02 1.52
N LYS A 12 -8.88 3.08 0.92
CA LYS A 12 -9.47 1.92 0.24
C LYS A 12 -8.65 0.67 0.51
N THR A 13 -9.32 -0.35 1.05
CA THR A 13 -8.73 -1.70 1.18
C THR A 13 -8.69 -2.42 -0.16
N LEU A 14 -7.49 -2.89 -0.54
CA LEU A 14 -7.23 -3.60 -1.79
C LEU A 14 -6.91 -5.08 -1.60
N TRP A 15 -6.49 -5.46 -0.39
CA TRP A 15 -6.24 -6.85 -0.02
C TRP A 15 -6.60 -7.08 1.44
N LYS A 16 -7.11 -8.27 1.73
CA LYS A 16 -7.38 -8.75 3.08
C LYS A 16 -6.71 -10.10 3.27
N GLY A 17 -5.98 -10.22 4.38
CA GLY A 17 -5.36 -11.45 4.82
C GLY A 17 -6.26 -12.25 5.75
N LYS A 18 -5.65 -13.04 6.63
CA LYS A 18 -6.37 -13.72 7.71
C LYS A 18 -6.49 -12.76 8.89
N GLY A 19 -7.70 -12.62 9.43
CA GLY A 19 -7.97 -11.72 10.55
C GLY A 19 -8.09 -10.26 10.12
N LYS A 20 -7.30 -9.37 10.74
CA LYS A 20 -7.31 -7.91 10.55
C LYS A 20 -6.28 -7.42 9.52
N GLU A 21 -5.47 -8.33 9.00
CA GLU A 21 -4.42 -8.02 8.03
C GLU A 21 -4.99 -7.46 6.73
N ARG A 22 -4.41 -6.39 6.23
CA ARG A 22 -4.90 -5.75 5.01
C ARG A 22 -3.87 -4.81 4.37
N ILE A 23 -4.07 -4.55 3.08
CA ILE A 23 -3.38 -3.48 2.35
C ILE A 23 -4.40 -2.40 2.03
N ASP A 24 -4.09 -1.18 2.44
CA ASP A 24 -4.90 0.00 2.23
C ASP A 24 -4.13 1.03 1.38
N VAL A 25 -4.82 1.73 0.49
CA VAL A 25 -4.30 2.87 -0.28
C VAL A 25 -5.05 4.15 0.07
N GLU A 26 -4.32 5.25 0.18
CA GLU A 26 -4.84 6.57 0.52
C GLU A 26 -4.21 7.61 -0.40
N ASN A 27 -5.04 8.49 -0.95
CA ASN A 27 -4.63 9.62 -1.77
C ASN A 27 -5.63 10.78 -1.59
N PRO A 28 -5.73 11.36 -0.38
CA PRO A 28 -6.85 12.24 -0.02
C PRO A 28 -6.80 13.59 -0.75
N ASN A 29 -5.63 14.03 -1.20
CA ASN A 29 -5.46 15.29 -1.90
C ASN A 29 -4.32 15.21 -2.95
N PRO A 30 -4.58 14.60 -4.12
CA PRO A 30 -3.60 14.45 -5.20
C PRO A 30 -2.98 15.79 -5.59
N GLY A 31 -1.68 15.81 -5.87
CA GLY A 31 -0.94 17.03 -6.22
C GLY A 31 -0.55 17.91 -5.04
N GLN A 32 -1.13 17.72 -3.85
CA GLN A 32 -0.86 18.52 -2.64
C GLN A 32 -0.28 17.70 -1.47
N ARG A 33 -0.72 16.45 -1.32
CA ARG A 33 -0.21 15.53 -0.29
C ARG A 33 0.21 14.22 -0.95
N PRO A 34 1.39 13.67 -0.62
CA PRO A 34 1.78 12.34 -1.09
C PRO A 34 0.71 11.31 -0.70
N GLY A 35 0.26 10.54 -1.67
CA GLY A 35 -0.49 9.32 -1.42
C GLY A 35 0.38 8.28 -0.73
N GLN A 36 -0.26 7.23 -0.20
CA GLN A 36 0.43 6.15 0.48
C GLN A 36 -0.26 4.81 0.25
N VAL A 37 0.55 3.75 0.20
CA VAL A 37 0.10 2.36 0.32
C VAL A 37 0.67 1.83 1.62
N HIS A 38 -0.14 1.15 2.42
CA HIS A 38 0.34 0.56 3.65
C HIS A 38 -0.25 -0.83 3.89
N TYR A 39 0.57 -1.68 4.51
CA TYR A 39 0.13 -2.93 5.09
C TYR A 39 -0.16 -2.71 6.58
N GLN A 40 -1.30 -3.20 7.06
CA GLN A 40 -1.60 -3.27 8.48
C GLN A 40 -1.70 -4.74 8.90
N ASP A 41 -0.97 -5.11 9.97
CA ASP A 41 -0.97 -6.48 10.47
C ASP A 41 -2.11 -6.79 11.46
N ASN A 42 -2.18 -8.05 11.93
CA ASN A 42 -3.17 -8.48 12.92
C ASN A 42 -3.07 -7.78 14.29
N LYS A 43 -1.91 -7.19 14.60
CA LYS A 43 -1.63 -6.45 15.84
C LYS A 43 -1.81 -4.94 15.66
N ASN A 44 -2.34 -4.49 14.52
CA ASN A 44 -2.49 -3.09 14.13
C ASN A 44 -1.17 -2.33 13.87
N ASN A 45 -0.03 -3.03 13.71
CA ASN A 45 1.18 -2.38 13.23
C ASN A 45 0.98 -1.96 11.78
N LYS A 46 1.45 -0.76 11.42
CA LYS A 46 1.35 -0.21 10.07
C LYS A 46 2.73 -0.09 9.44
N TYR A 47 2.83 -0.53 8.19
CA TYR A 47 4.06 -0.51 7.42
C TYR A 47 3.80 0.16 6.07
N LEU A 48 4.50 1.26 5.81
CA LEU A 48 4.39 1.99 4.55
C LEU A 48 5.18 1.26 3.46
N TYR A 49 4.55 1.12 2.29
CA TYR A 49 5.23 0.65 1.10
C TYR A 49 6.07 1.81 0.54
N ASP A 50 7.30 1.50 0.20
CA ASP A 50 8.21 2.38 -0.49
C ASP A 50 8.32 1.95 -1.97
N PRO A 51 7.81 2.77 -2.91
CA PRO A 51 7.89 2.48 -4.34
C PRO A 51 9.31 2.46 -4.91
N GLU A 52 10.27 3.17 -4.29
CA GLU A 52 11.65 3.25 -4.78
C GLU A 52 12.38 1.93 -4.51
N THR A 53 12.35 1.46 -3.27
CA THR A 53 12.92 0.14 -2.90
C THR A 53 11.99 -1.03 -3.23
N LYS A 54 10.76 -0.74 -3.64
CA LYS A 54 9.67 -1.69 -3.89
C LYS A 54 9.39 -2.61 -2.69
N SER A 55 9.55 -2.11 -1.47
CA SER A 55 9.52 -2.89 -0.23
C SER A 55 8.79 -2.18 0.90
N PHE A 56 8.68 -2.84 2.06
CA PHE A 56 8.28 -2.22 3.33
C PHE A 56 9.53 -2.09 4.22
N PRO A 57 10.28 -0.97 4.14
CA PRO A 57 11.63 -0.88 4.73
C PRO A 57 11.65 -1.01 6.26
N ASN A 58 10.61 -0.50 6.94
CA ASN A 58 10.48 -0.56 8.39
C ASN A 58 9.68 -1.77 8.90
N ALA A 59 9.43 -2.76 8.02
CA ALA A 59 8.66 -3.94 8.36
C ALA A 59 9.54 -5.15 8.71
N PRO A 60 9.04 -6.08 9.54
CA PRO A 60 9.67 -7.38 9.72
C PRO A 60 9.92 -8.07 8.37
N LYS A 61 10.99 -8.87 8.28
CA LYS A 61 11.33 -9.64 7.07
C LYS A 61 10.17 -10.50 6.56
N SER A 62 9.30 -10.97 7.46
CA SER A 62 8.10 -11.74 7.10
C SER A 62 7.12 -10.95 6.25
N VAL A 63 6.97 -9.65 6.45
CA VAL A 63 6.09 -8.78 5.64
C VAL A 63 6.65 -8.66 4.23
N ASN A 64 7.95 -8.39 4.09
CA ASN A 64 8.59 -8.32 2.77
C ASN A 64 8.56 -9.67 2.04
N LYS A 65 8.57 -10.80 2.76
CA LYS A 65 8.36 -12.13 2.15
C LYS A 65 6.98 -12.26 1.51
N MET A 66 5.95 -11.57 2.01
CA MET A 66 4.60 -11.58 1.42
C MET A 66 4.55 -10.93 0.04
N LEU A 67 5.55 -10.12 -0.35
CA LEU A 67 5.64 -9.57 -1.71
C LEU A 67 5.80 -10.66 -2.79
N SER A 68 6.20 -11.87 -2.41
CA SER A 68 6.23 -13.04 -3.30
C SER A 68 4.85 -13.66 -3.54
N ASP A 69 3.85 -13.36 -2.70
CA ASP A 69 2.47 -13.80 -2.92
C ASP A 69 1.81 -12.97 -4.02
N LYS A 70 1.26 -13.66 -5.02
CA LYS A 70 0.68 -13.02 -6.21
C LYS A 70 -0.47 -12.08 -5.88
N LYS A 71 -1.34 -12.44 -4.93
CA LYS A 71 -2.52 -11.62 -4.58
C LYS A 71 -2.09 -10.39 -3.78
N PHE A 72 -1.15 -10.56 -2.86
CA PHE A 72 -0.56 -9.47 -2.09
C PHE A 72 0.13 -8.47 -3.02
N ARG A 73 0.98 -8.95 -3.94
CA ARG A 73 1.67 -8.10 -4.91
C ARG A 73 0.71 -7.41 -5.87
N ALA A 74 -0.29 -8.13 -6.40
CA ALA A 74 -1.29 -7.55 -7.30
C ALA A 74 -2.09 -6.40 -6.64
N ALA A 75 -2.32 -6.46 -5.33
CA ALA A 75 -2.98 -5.36 -4.63
C ALA A 75 -2.10 -4.12 -4.51
N ILE A 76 -0.78 -4.28 -4.32
CA ILE A 76 0.18 -3.17 -4.37
C ILE A 76 0.23 -2.59 -5.78
N ASP A 77 0.37 -3.43 -6.82
CA ASP A 77 0.40 -2.97 -8.21
C ASP A 77 -0.89 -2.22 -8.57
N LYS A 78 -2.05 -2.69 -8.10
CA LYS A 78 -3.33 -1.99 -8.25
C LYS A 78 -3.34 -0.65 -7.50
N ALA A 79 -2.78 -0.59 -6.30
CA ALA A 79 -2.65 0.65 -5.54
C ALA A 79 -1.85 1.70 -6.32
N MET A 80 -0.68 1.30 -6.81
CA MET A 80 0.23 2.16 -7.56
C MET A 80 -0.42 2.65 -8.86
N THR A 81 -0.88 1.73 -9.69
CA THR A 81 -1.34 2.07 -11.05
C THR A 81 -2.74 2.69 -11.09
N LYS A 82 -3.69 2.23 -10.26
CA LYS A 82 -5.10 2.68 -10.33
C LYS A 82 -5.44 3.81 -9.38
N TYR A 83 -4.76 3.90 -8.24
CA TYR A 83 -5.10 4.89 -7.22
C TYR A 83 -4.06 6.00 -7.10
N LEU A 84 -2.78 5.69 -7.32
CA LEU A 84 -1.69 6.66 -7.24
C LEU A 84 -1.26 7.21 -8.61
N GLY A 85 -1.58 6.51 -9.70
CA GLY A 85 -1.24 6.97 -11.06
C GLY A 85 0.26 6.90 -11.35
N GLU A 86 0.90 5.88 -10.79
CA GLU A 86 2.33 5.56 -10.94
C GLU A 86 2.57 4.37 -11.87
#